data_AF-A0A8H4BLN1-F1
#
_entry.id   AF-A0A8H4BLN1-F1
#
_cell.length_a   1.000
_cell.length_b   1.000
_cell.length_c   1.000
_cell.angle_alpha   90.00
_cell.angle_beta   90.00
_cell.angle_gamma   90.00
#
_symmetry.space_group_name_H-M   'P 1'
#
loop_
_entity.id
_entity.type
_entity.pdbx_description
1 polymer ?
#
loop_
_entity_poly.entity_id
_entity_poly.type
_entity_poly.pdbx_seq_one_letter_code
_entity_poly.pdbx_strand_id
1 'polypeptide(L)'
;MKFGKQMETAAFDLPENWRPHLIHYKTLKKSIRLVVDELESRGLSTEWLNTLDTDEAMRLDYVFDGDVKDPHPCIKITIDDPTSIAAVEEPALLKLIPVTEQLNTEPLSIKIELVRDSEFFHLLLHELSHAAALHDKEKSRFLGDVDTLEGQLTVAASPQKKDLYAWREIFNLYMEAQIFRNETEGQYSPQSYERSQEKLEWFTKELTRMNLTKKLSSRPSKKALTQFLAINAQLVHFKHFQSLNQTAMIKILKKHDKRSGLSATSEFPSFAKNNAVFVEGILMSLFNAIQTKLVTIVPQPDDYDCPVCFSIAWRPIRLECGHVFCVRCLIKAHRKRMYNCPICRQEHAVGNADANNLDQTLQSFMMLYFPREIKEKRKENEREQATIDKQQRVKHTLPPRRLAHGTSTAIRSSPSSSSRNANCNIM
;
A
#
# COMPACT_ATOMS: atom_id res chain seq x y z
N MET A 1 11.01 16.85 -27.30
CA MET A 1 9.85 17.78 -27.39
C MET A 1 8.51 17.19 -26.96
N LYS A 2 8.36 15.86 -26.78
CA LYS A 2 7.05 15.22 -26.57
C LYS A 2 6.44 15.42 -25.16
N PHE A 3 7.23 15.46 -24.10
CA PHE A 3 6.70 15.42 -22.71
C PHE A 3 5.83 16.62 -22.32
N GLY A 4 6.21 17.85 -22.64
CA GLY A 4 5.38 19.03 -22.30
C GLY A 4 4.00 18.99 -22.96
N LYS A 5 3.88 18.43 -24.17
CA LYS A 5 2.60 18.21 -24.84
C LYS A 5 1.82 17.05 -24.23
N GLN A 6 2.51 15.97 -23.83
CA GLN A 6 1.92 14.83 -23.12
C GLN A 6 1.31 15.26 -21.78
N MET A 7 1.99 16.12 -21.01
CA MET A 7 1.46 16.71 -19.77
C MET A 7 0.17 17.50 -20.02
N GLU A 8 0.15 18.36 -21.05
CA GLU A 8 -1.05 19.13 -21.40
C GLU A 8 -2.21 18.23 -21.83
N THR A 9 -1.94 17.14 -22.54
CA THR A 9 -2.96 16.14 -22.89
C THR A 9 -3.47 15.39 -21.67
N ALA A 10 -2.59 14.92 -20.80
CA ALA A 10 -2.98 14.19 -19.58
C ALA A 10 -3.73 15.08 -18.58
N ALA A 11 -3.49 16.39 -18.57
CA ALA A 11 -4.21 17.33 -17.72
C ALA A 11 -5.73 17.35 -18.00
N PHE A 12 -6.19 16.95 -19.20
CA PHE A 12 -7.62 16.87 -19.50
C PHE A 12 -8.35 15.79 -18.71
N ASP A 13 -7.64 14.74 -18.27
CA ASP A 13 -8.18 13.67 -17.43
C ASP A 13 -8.33 14.08 -15.96
N LEU A 14 -7.84 15.27 -15.59
CA LEU A 14 -7.98 15.84 -14.25
C LEU A 14 -9.15 16.83 -14.15
N PRO A 15 -9.73 17.00 -12.94
CA PRO A 15 -10.67 18.07 -12.66
C PRO A 15 -10.14 19.44 -13.07
N GLU A 16 -10.98 20.28 -13.69
CA GLU A 16 -10.56 21.56 -14.26
C GLU A 16 -9.90 22.48 -13.24
N ASN A 17 -10.39 22.48 -12.00
CA ASN A 17 -9.87 23.27 -10.89
C ASN A 17 -8.52 22.76 -10.35
N TRP A 18 -8.07 21.57 -10.76
CA TRP A 18 -6.78 21.01 -10.36
C TRP A 18 -5.67 21.36 -11.35
N ARG A 19 -6.00 21.50 -12.64
CA ARG A 19 -5.04 21.76 -13.72
C ARG A 19 -4.09 22.94 -13.47
N PRO A 20 -4.52 24.07 -12.86
CA PRO A 20 -3.62 25.19 -12.56
C PRO A 20 -2.52 24.88 -11.54
N HIS A 21 -2.65 23.79 -10.77
CA HIS A 21 -1.68 23.37 -9.75
C HIS A 21 -0.71 22.30 -10.29
N LEU A 22 -0.71 22.04 -11.61
CA LEU A 22 0.30 21.21 -12.26
C LEU A 22 1.55 22.03 -12.52
N ILE A 23 2.72 21.39 -12.40
CA ILE A 23 4.01 22.00 -12.73
C ILE A 23 4.00 22.50 -14.19
N HIS A 24 4.23 23.80 -14.37
CA HIS A 24 4.36 24.46 -15.67
C HIS A 24 5.69 24.12 -16.35
N TYR A 25 5.83 22.87 -16.82
CA TYR A 25 7.06 22.29 -17.36
C TYR A 25 7.70 23.13 -18.49
N LYS A 26 6.88 23.78 -19.34
CA LYS A 26 7.38 24.62 -20.45
C LYS A 26 8.11 25.87 -19.93
N THR A 27 7.64 26.47 -18.85
CA THR A 27 8.24 27.68 -18.25
C THR A 27 9.59 27.34 -17.63
N LEU A 28 9.64 26.31 -16.79
CA LEU A 28 10.89 25.81 -16.20
C LEU A 28 11.93 25.43 -17.27
N LYS A 29 11.48 24.76 -18.34
CA LYS A 29 12.37 24.40 -19.45
C LYS A 29 13.00 25.61 -20.13
N LYS A 30 12.31 26.74 -20.22
CA LYS A 30 12.89 27.99 -20.77
C LYS A 30 13.94 28.55 -19.82
N SER A 31 13.68 28.52 -18.51
CA SER A 31 14.60 29.00 -17.47
C SER A 31 15.95 28.27 -17.48
N ILE A 32 15.97 26.95 -17.77
CA ILE A 32 17.22 26.17 -17.86
C ILE A 32 18.20 26.77 -18.89
N ARG A 33 17.70 27.39 -19.97
CA ARG A 33 18.59 28.02 -20.96
C ARG A 33 19.39 29.16 -20.35
N LEU A 34 18.75 29.98 -19.52
CA LEU A 34 19.40 31.10 -18.83
C LEU A 34 20.49 30.62 -17.86
N VAL A 35 20.29 29.47 -17.22
CA VAL A 35 21.32 28.84 -16.37
C VAL A 35 22.55 28.47 -17.19
N VAL A 36 22.35 27.85 -18.35
CA VAL A 36 23.45 27.46 -19.25
C VAL A 36 24.17 28.69 -19.79
N ASP A 37 23.43 29.72 -20.20
CA ASP A 37 24.02 30.97 -20.69
C ASP A 37 24.87 31.65 -19.60
N GLU A 38 24.43 31.63 -18.33
CA GLU A 38 25.21 32.15 -17.19
C GLU A 38 26.47 31.32 -16.94
N LEU A 39 26.38 29.99 -16.95
CA LEU A 39 27.52 29.09 -16.83
C LEU A 39 28.58 29.35 -17.91
N GLU A 40 28.16 29.41 -19.18
CA GLU A 40 29.05 29.71 -20.31
C GLU A 40 29.72 31.09 -20.16
N SER A 41 28.97 32.11 -19.73
CA SER A 41 29.51 33.46 -19.51
C SER A 41 30.61 33.52 -18.44
N ARG A 42 30.58 32.58 -17.48
CA ARG A 42 31.59 32.43 -16.42
C ARG A 42 32.71 31.45 -16.77
N GLY A 43 32.70 30.87 -17.98
CA GLY A 43 33.68 29.88 -18.42
C GLY A 43 33.46 28.47 -17.87
N LEU A 44 32.29 28.20 -17.27
CA LEU A 44 31.93 26.93 -16.65
C LEU A 44 31.13 26.06 -17.65
N SER A 45 31.74 25.72 -18.79
CA SER A 45 31.03 24.95 -19.81
C SER A 45 30.69 23.55 -19.29
N THR A 46 29.60 22.94 -19.80
CA THR A 46 29.23 21.57 -19.41
C THR A 46 30.32 20.56 -19.73
N GLU A 47 31.05 20.75 -20.82
CA GLU A 47 32.18 19.88 -21.18
C GLU A 47 33.29 19.94 -20.13
N TRP A 48 33.59 21.15 -19.62
CA TRP A 48 34.58 21.39 -18.58
C TRP A 48 34.13 20.88 -17.20
N LEU A 49 32.88 21.14 -16.81
CA LEU A 49 32.37 20.64 -15.52
C LEU A 49 32.43 19.11 -15.42
N ASN A 50 32.24 18.41 -16.55
CA ASN A 50 32.33 16.95 -16.59
C ASN A 50 33.77 16.40 -16.49
N THR A 51 34.82 17.21 -16.72
CA THR A 51 36.22 16.75 -16.55
C THR A 51 36.65 16.82 -15.08
N LEU A 52 36.05 17.71 -14.29
CA LEU A 52 36.38 17.87 -12.87
C LEU A 52 36.01 16.67 -12.00
N ASP A 53 35.10 15.80 -12.45
CA ASP A 53 34.69 14.61 -11.69
C ASP A 53 35.61 13.40 -11.97
N THR A 54 36.57 13.55 -12.91
CA THR A 54 37.46 12.46 -13.36
C THR A 54 38.91 12.60 -12.91
N ASP A 55 39.36 13.79 -12.51
CA ASP A 55 40.73 14.03 -12.06
C ASP A 55 40.81 13.95 -10.54
N GLU A 56 41.55 12.98 -10.00
CA GLU A 56 41.67 12.66 -8.56
C GLU A 56 42.13 13.83 -7.66
N ALA A 57 42.51 14.98 -8.23
CA ALA A 57 42.96 16.20 -7.54
C ALA A 57 41.89 17.30 -7.41
N MET A 58 40.77 17.22 -8.14
CA MET A 58 39.68 18.19 -8.11
C MET A 58 38.33 17.49 -7.95
N ARG A 59 37.43 18.06 -7.14
CA ARG A 59 36.07 17.54 -6.96
C ARG A 59 35.04 18.64 -7.14
N LEU A 60 33.98 18.34 -7.88
CA LEU A 60 32.80 19.17 -7.99
C LEU A 60 31.66 18.61 -7.15
N ASP A 61 31.21 19.39 -6.18
CA ASP A 61 29.98 19.14 -5.42
C ASP A 61 28.95 20.21 -5.78
N TYR A 62 27.73 19.80 -6.12
CA TYR A 62 26.62 20.73 -6.31
C TYR A 62 25.66 20.58 -5.13
N VAL A 63 25.49 21.64 -4.35
CA VAL A 63 24.78 21.59 -3.07
C VAL A 63 23.70 22.66 -2.98
N PHE A 64 22.69 22.41 -2.14
CA PHE A 64 21.60 23.34 -1.85
C PHE A 64 21.75 23.87 -0.42
N ASP A 65 22.25 25.09 -0.30
CA ASP A 65 22.24 25.85 0.95
C ASP A 65 20.88 26.54 1.15
N GLY A 66 20.67 27.11 2.35
CA GLY A 66 19.46 27.86 2.69
C GLY A 66 18.28 26.97 3.07
N ASP A 67 17.06 27.47 2.86
CA ASP A 67 15.82 26.74 3.15
C ASP A 67 14.86 26.75 1.95
N VAL A 68 13.76 26.00 2.05
CA VAL A 68 12.79 25.82 0.95
C VAL A 68 12.12 27.14 0.50
N LYS A 69 12.15 28.20 1.31
CA LYS A 69 11.64 29.53 0.94
C LYS A 69 12.69 30.36 0.22
N ASP A 70 13.97 30.08 0.47
CA ASP A 70 15.10 30.83 -0.06
C ASP A 70 16.25 29.85 -0.42
N PRO A 71 16.10 29.07 -1.51
CA PRO A 71 17.10 28.09 -1.94
C PRO A 71 18.35 28.77 -2.49
N HIS A 72 19.51 28.34 -2.01
CA HIS A 72 20.81 28.80 -2.47
C HIS A 72 21.59 27.64 -3.11
N PRO A 73 21.26 27.25 -4.35
CA PRO A 73 22.05 26.27 -5.08
C PRO A 73 23.45 26.84 -5.37
N CYS A 74 24.48 26.05 -5.10
CA CYS A 74 25.85 26.47 -5.34
C CYS A 74 26.74 25.32 -5.82
N ILE A 75 27.72 25.69 -6.65
CA ILE A 75 28.78 24.80 -7.11
C ILE A 75 29.96 24.98 -6.16
N LYS A 76 30.43 23.89 -5.58
CA LYS A 76 31.61 23.85 -4.72
C LYS A 76 32.69 23.06 -5.43
N ILE A 77 33.77 23.72 -5.79
CA ILE A 77 34.95 23.09 -6.36
C ILE A 77 35.98 22.96 -5.24
N THR A 78 36.41 21.73 -4.96
CA THR A 78 37.47 21.44 -3.98
C THR A 78 38.71 21.01 -4.74
N ILE A 79 39.85 21.61 -4.42
CA ILE A 79 41.14 21.34 -5.06
C ILE A 79 42.12 20.93 -3.97
N ASP A 80 42.57 19.67 -4.01
CA ASP A 80 43.37 19.09 -2.94
C ASP A 80 44.81 19.62 -2.92
N ASP A 81 45.38 19.90 -4.09
CA ASP A 81 46.68 20.58 -4.25
C ASP A 81 46.57 21.77 -5.22
N PRO A 82 46.36 23.00 -4.70
CA PRO A 82 46.22 24.19 -5.53
C PRO A 82 47.46 24.54 -6.36
N THR A 83 48.65 24.03 -6.01
CA THR A 83 49.88 24.31 -6.76
C THR A 83 49.88 23.63 -8.14
N SER A 84 49.09 22.57 -8.31
CA SER A 84 48.86 21.90 -9.59
C SER A 84 48.15 22.80 -10.63
N ILE A 85 47.35 23.77 -10.20
CA ILE A 85 46.59 24.68 -11.09
C ILE A 85 47.53 25.55 -11.94
N ALA A 86 48.63 26.03 -11.33
CA ALA A 86 49.62 26.87 -12.01
C ALA A 86 50.38 26.12 -13.12
N ALA A 87 50.42 24.79 -13.07
CA ALA A 87 51.06 23.95 -14.08
C ALA A 87 50.15 23.62 -15.28
N VAL A 88 48.83 23.76 -15.13
CA VAL A 88 47.82 23.33 -16.12
C VAL A 88 47.28 24.52 -16.95
N GLU A 89 47.60 25.76 -16.61
CA GLU A 89 47.10 26.98 -17.29
C GLU A 89 45.57 26.98 -17.49
N GLU A 90 44.82 26.52 -16.49
CA GLU A 90 43.36 26.40 -16.52
C GLU A 90 42.68 27.79 -16.47
N PRO A 91 42.22 28.36 -17.61
CA PRO A 91 41.83 29.76 -17.68
C PRO A 91 40.50 30.06 -17.00
N ALA A 92 39.69 29.02 -16.75
CA ALA A 92 38.43 29.12 -16.03
C ALA A 92 38.68 29.26 -14.52
N LEU A 93 39.55 28.42 -13.93
CA LEU A 93 39.91 28.49 -12.52
C LEU A 93 40.62 29.79 -12.15
N LEU A 94 41.53 30.28 -13.01
CA LEU A 94 42.23 31.55 -12.78
C LEU A 94 41.29 32.77 -12.74
N LYS A 95 40.10 32.70 -13.35
CA LYS A 95 39.08 33.75 -13.26
C LYS A 95 38.25 33.66 -11.98
N LEU A 96 38.24 32.49 -11.33
CA LEU A 96 37.40 32.19 -10.17
C LEU A 96 38.16 32.31 -8.85
N ILE A 97 39.49 32.17 -8.89
CA ILE A 97 40.37 32.39 -7.73
C ILE A 97 40.58 33.90 -7.54
N PRO A 98 40.30 34.47 -6.35
CA PRO A 98 40.61 35.85 -6.06
C PRO A 98 42.11 36.12 -6.27
N VAL A 99 42.44 37.19 -7.00
CA VAL A 99 43.83 37.60 -7.36
C VAL A 99 44.75 37.77 -6.13
N THR A 100 44.19 37.78 -4.93
CA THR A 100 44.88 37.98 -3.64
C THR A 100 45.23 36.70 -2.88
N GLU A 101 44.78 35.51 -3.29
CA GLU A 101 45.13 34.26 -2.60
C GLU A 101 46.49 33.72 -3.08
N GLN A 102 47.45 33.60 -2.16
CA GLN A 102 48.68 32.83 -2.42
C GLN A 102 48.31 31.35 -2.46
N LEU A 103 48.64 30.67 -3.56
CA LEU A 103 48.43 29.23 -3.72
C LEU A 103 49.38 28.50 -2.75
N ASN A 104 48.80 27.96 -1.68
CA ASN A 104 49.48 27.18 -0.64
C ASN A 104 49.22 25.69 -0.85
N THR A 105 49.85 24.82 -0.06
CA THR A 105 49.61 23.35 -0.10
C THR A 105 48.35 22.90 0.64
N GLU A 106 47.51 23.82 1.13
CA GLU A 106 46.24 23.46 1.78
C GLU A 106 45.12 23.34 0.74
N PRO A 107 44.13 22.44 0.94
CA PRO A 107 43.01 22.29 0.01
C PRO A 107 42.23 23.60 -0.15
N LEU A 108 42.04 24.02 -1.41
CA LEU A 108 41.27 25.23 -1.74
C LEU A 108 39.82 24.85 -2.05
N SER A 109 38.86 25.61 -1.51
CA SER A 109 37.44 25.44 -1.82
C SER A 109 36.84 26.71 -2.41
N ILE A 110 36.37 26.62 -3.65
CA ILE A 110 35.76 27.72 -4.38
C ILE A 110 34.24 27.52 -4.40
N LYS A 111 33.49 28.50 -3.90
CA LYS A 111 32.03 28.52 -3.95
C LYS A 111 31.56 29.43 -5.07
N ILE A 112 30.71 28.91 -5.95
CA ILE A 112 30.15 29.65 -7.09
C ILE A 112 28.62 29.63 -6.99
N GLU A 113 28.05 30.83 -6.89
CA GLU A 113 26.60 31.03 -6.88
C GLU A 113 26.15 31.62 -8.21
N LEU A 114 25.10 31.02 -8.79
CA LEU A 114 24.52 31.39 -10.07
C LEU A 114 23.14 31.99 -9.83
N VAL A 115 22.93 33.20 -10.36
CA VAL A 115 21.67 33.94 -10.17
C VAL A 115 20.54 33.24 -10.90
N ARG A 116 20.77 32.80 -12.14
CA ARG A 116 19.76 32.11 -12.97
C ARG A 116 19.43 30.74 -12.44
N ASP A 117 20.39 30.08 -11.80
CA ASP A 117 20.16 28.78 -11.17
C ASP A 117 19.28 28.94 -9.92
N SER A 118 19.58 29.94 -9.09
CA SER A 118 18.73 30.34 -7.96
C SER A 118 17.31 30.67 -8.42
N GLU A 119 17.15 31.48 -9.46
CA GLU A 119 15.84 31.80 -10.05
C GLU A 119 15.07 30.54 -10.54
N PHE A 120 15.78 29.59 -11.15
CA PHE A 120 15.17 28.32 -11.60
C PHE A 120 14.60 27.52 -10.43
N PHE A 121 15.34 27.40 -9.32
CA PHE A 121 14.87 26.63 -8.15
C PHE A 121 13.82 27.37 -7.34
N HIS A 122 13.86 28.71 -7.28
CA HIS A 122 12.75 29.51 -6.76
C HIS A 122 11.46 29.26 -7.56
N LEU A 123 11.56 29.25 -8.90
CA LEU A 123 10.41 28.96 -9.76
C LEU A 123 9.91 27.52 -9.55
N LEU A 124 10.81 26.53 -9.45
CA LEU A 124 10.41 25.15 -9.21
C LEU A 124 9.72 24.99 -7.84
N LEU A 125 10.29 25.55 -6.77
CA LEU A 125 9.68 25.50 -5.44
C LEU A 125 8.34 26.23 -5.37
N HIS A 126 8.20 27.34 -6.09
CA HIS A 126 6.90 28.00 -6.26
C HIS A 126 5.87 27.06 -6.88
N GLU A 127 6.17 26.42 -8.02
CA GLU A 127 5.27 25.45 -8.67
C GLU A 127 4.90 24.29 -7.73
N LEU A 128 5.86 23.80 -6.96
CA LEU A 128 5.63 22.72 -5.99
C LEU A 128 4.78 23.18 -4.80
N SER A 129 4.90 24.44 -4.37
CA SER A 129 4.06 24.99 -3.30
C SER A 129 2.59 25.10 -3.73
N HIS A 130 2.31 25.43 -5.00
CA HIS A 130 0.96 25.44 -5.55
C HIS A 130 0.39 24.02 -5.59
N ALA A 131 1.17 23.04 -6.05
CA ALA A 131 0.77 21.64 -6.03
C ALA A 131 0.50 21.13 -4.60
N ALA A 132 1.32 21.54 -3.62
CA ALA A 132 1.13 21.22 -2.20
C ALA A 132 -0.15 21.85 -1.61
N ALA A 133 -0.47 23.09 -1.98
CA ALA A 133 -1.69 23.75 -1.50
C ALA A 133 -2.96 23.02 -1.96
N LEU A 134 -3.00 22.56 -3.23
CA LEU A 134 -4.09 21.71 -3.69
C LEU A 134 -4.12 20.40 -2.92
N HIS A 135 -2.96 19.78 -2.75
CA HIS A 135 -2.81 18.52 -2.02
C HIS A 135 -3.47 18.59 -0.62
N ASP A 136 -3.16 19.61 0.18
CA ASP A 136 -3.71 19.76 1.53
C ASP A 136 -5.22 20.05 1.55
N LYS A 137 -5.69 20.85 0.60
CA LYS A 137 -7.11 21.15 0.42
C LYS A 137 -7.91 19.90 0.09
N GLU A 138 -7.41 19.11 -0.86
CA GLU A 138 -8.03 17.88 -1.34
C GLU A 138 -8.02 16.78 -0.28
N LYS A 139 -6.91 16.65 0.46
CA LYS A 139 -6.80 15.77 1.63
C LYS A 139 -7.88 16.07 2.66
N SER A 140 -8.02 17.35 3.03
CA SER A 140 -9.00 17.78 4.04
C SER A 140 -10.43 17.52 3.58
N ARG A 141 -10.73 17.81 2.30
CA ARG A 141 -12.05 17.51 1.72
C ARG A 141 -12.34 16.02 1.74
N PHE A 142 -11.39 15.20 1.28
CA PHE A 142 -11.54 13.74 1.23
C PHE A 142 -11.84 13.16 2.61
N LEU A 143 -11.11 13.57 3.65
CA LEU A 143 -11.35 13.07 5.00
C LEU A 143 -12.75 13.45 5.50
N GLY A 144 -13.20 14.69 5.23
CA GLY A 144 -14.57 15.10 5.53
C GLY A 144 -15.64 14.30 4.76
N ASP A 145 -15.36 13.95 3.49
CA ASP A 145 -16.25 13.12 2.67
C ASP A 145 -16.32 11.68 3.21
N VAL A 146 -15.19 11.13 3.68
CA VAL A 146 -15.10 9.81 4.34
C VAL A 146 -15.88 9.82 5.65
N ASP A 147 -15.69 10.81 6.51
CA ASP A 147 -16.42 10.91 7.80
C ASP A 147 -17.94 11.06 7.58
N THR A 148 -18.32 11.84 6.57
CA THR A 148 -19.73 11.97 6.16
C THR A 148 -20.30 10.64 5.67
N LEU A 149 -19.53 9.89 4.88
CA LEU A 149 -19.95 8.59 4.36
C LEU A 149 -20.01 7.52 5.47
N GLU A 150 -19.07 7.55 6.42
CA GLU A 150 -19.07 6.68 7.60
C GLU A 150 -20.41 6.82 8.34
N GLY A 151 -20.81 8.05 8.68
CA GLY A 151 -22.10 8.30 9.33
C GLY A 151 -23.32 7.84 8.52
N GLN A 152 -23.28 7.97 7.18
CA GLN A 152 -24.34 7.45 6.31
C GLN A 152 -24.39 5.91 6.33
N LEU A 153 -23.23 5.25 6.27
CA LEU A 153 -23.11 3.80 6.24
C LEU A 153 -23.52 3.16 7.56
N THR A 154 -23.21 3.76 8.71
CA THR A 154 -23.66 3.25 10.03
C THR A 154 -25.19 3.08 10.08
N VAL A 155 -25.92 3.98 9.42
CA VAL A 155 -27.39 3.92 9.35
C VAL A 155 -27.87 3.02 8.21
N ALA A 156 -27.26 3.14 7.02
CA ALA A 156 -27.69 2.45 5.81
C ALA A 156 -27.40 0.93 5.84
N ALA A 157 -26.29 0.55 6.47
CA ALA A 157 -25.82 -0.82 6.61
C ALA A 157 -26.00 -1.36 8.04
N SER A 158 -26.98 -0.83 8.81
CA SER A 158 -27.29 -1.37 10.13
C SER A 158 -27.84 -2.81 10.04
N PRO A 159 -27.65 -3.67 11.06
CA PRO A 159 -28.02 -5.08 11.00
C PRO A 159 -29.53 -5.33 10.79
N GLN A 160 -30.38 -4.36 11.14
CA GLN A 160 -31.82 -4.41 10.94
C GLN A 160 -32.27 -3.98 9.54
N LYS A 161 -31.36 -3.39 8.73
CA LYS A 161 -31.68 -2.95 7.37
C LYS A 161 -31.57 -4.10 6.38
N LYS A 162 -32.49 -4.11 5.40
CA LYS A 162 -32.50 -5.09 4.30
C LYS A 162 -31.26 -5.00 3.41
N ASP A 163 -30.67 -3.80 3.34
CA ASP A 163 -29.55 -3.50 2.44
C ASP A 163 -28.19 -4.00 2.98
N LEU A 164 -28.08 -4.45 4.25
CA LEU A 164 -26.83 -4.91 4.86
C LEU A 164 -26.08 -5.94 3.99
N TYR A 165 -26.78 -6.97 3.53
CA TYR A 165 -26.17 -8.04 2.72
C TYR A 165 -25.72 -7.55 1.34
N ALA A 166 -26.43 -6.57 0.76
CA ALA A 166 -25.98 -5.95 -0.48
C ALA A 166 -24.70 -5.13 -0.23
N TRP A 167 -24.60 -4.42 0.90
CA TRP A 167 -23.37 -3.73 1.31
C TRP A 167 -22.20 -4.69 1.55
N ARG A 168 -22.44 -5.88 2.13
CA ARG A 168 -21.41 -6.92 2.24
C ARG A 168 -20.85 -7.33 0.89
N GLU A 169 -21.74 -7.65 -0.07
CA GLU A 169 -21.35 -8.01 -1.43
C GLU A 169 -20.55 -6.86 -2.10
N ILE A 170 -21.00 -5.61 -1.93
CA ILE A 170 -20.29 -4.42 -2.45
C ILE A 170 -18.89 -4.31 -1.86
N PHE A 171 -18.73 -4.44 -0.54
CA PHE A 171 -17.41 -4.32 0.09
C PHE A 171 -16.49 -5.50 -0.21
N ASN A 172 -17.02 -6.72 -0.37
CA ASN A 172 -16.21 -7.86 -0.82
C ASN A 172 -15.66 -7.64 -2.22
N LEU A 173 -16.49 -7.18 -3.16
CA LEU A 173 -16.03 -6.81 -4.50
C LEU A 173 -15.01 -5.67 -4.46
N TYR A 174 -15.20 -4.68 -3.58
CA TYR A 174 -14.27 -3.58 -3.43
C TYR A 174 -12.90 -4.06 -2.93
N MET A 175 -12.87 -4.97 -1.96
CA MET A 175 -11.64 -5.58 -1.45
C MET A 175 -10.97 -6.46 -2.50
N GLU A 176 -11.75 -7.19 -3.32
CA GLU A 176 -11.25 -7.98 -4.45
C GLU A 176 -10.65 -7.11 -5.56
N ALA A 177 -11.27 -5.95 -5.85
CA ALA A 177 -10.79 -5.02 -6.86
C ALA A 177 -9.36 -4.53 -6.58
N GLN A 178 -8.97 -4.43 -5.29
CA GLN A 178 -7.64 -3.98 -4.86
C GLN A 178 -7.19 -2.70 -5.60
N ILE A 179 -8.08 -1.70 -5.68
CA ILE A 179 -7.94 -0.50 -6.53
C ILE A 179 -6.63 0.24 -6.23
N PHE A 180 -6.25 0.33 -4.94
CA PHE A 180 -5.08 1.09 -4.46
C PHE A 180 -4.05 0.23 -3.74
N ARG A 181 -3.88 -1.04 -4.15
CA ARG A 181 -2.91 -1.97 -3.54
C ARG A 181 -1.56 -1.29 -3.29
N ASN A 182 -0.95 -1.56 -2.12
CA ASN A 182 0.37 -1.06 -1.73
C ASN A 182 1.43 -1.44 -2.76
N GLU A 183 1.68 -0.54 -3.71
CA GLU A 183 2.79 -0.63 -4.64
C GLU A 183 3.96 0.07 -3.96
N THR A 184 4.78 -0.69 -3.24
CA THR A 184 5.99 -0.18 -2.56
C THR A 184 7.03 0.37 -3.53
N GLU A 185 6.92 0.05 -4.82
CA GLU A 185 7.76 0.58 -5.89
C GLU A 185 6.90 1.21 -6.98
N GLY A 186 7.20 2.44 -7.38
CA GLY A 186 6.57 3.09 -8.53
C GLY A 186 5.11 3.55 -8.32
N GLN A 187 4.69 3.80 -7.08
CA GLN A 187 3.33 4.22 -6.71
C GLN A 187 2.81 5.46 -7.47
N TYR A 188 3.72 6.30 -7.94
CA TYR A 188 3.43 7.53 -8.67
C TYR A 188 3.86 7.46 -10.15
N SER A 189 4.00 6.24 -10.67
CA SER A 189 4.20 6.03 -12.10
C SER A 189 2.87 6.19 -12.86
N PRO A 190 2.92 6.60 -14.15
CA PRO A 190 1.73 6.62 -15.00
C PRO A 190 0.99 5.27 -15.05
N GLN A 191 1.74 4.16 -15.10
CA GLN A 191 1.19 2.81 -15.12
C GLN A 191 0.42 2.47 -13.84
N SER A 192 0.89 2.97 -12.69
CA SER A 192 0.22 2.77 -11.40
C SER A 192 -1.15 3.45 -11.36
N TYR A 193 -1.27 4.64 -11.97
CA TYR A 193 -2.54 5.33 -12.14
C TYR A 193 -3.49 4.56 -13.08
N GLU A 194 -3.02 4.21 -14.28
CA GLU A 194 -3.82 3.51 -15.31
C GLU A 194 -4.42 2.22 -14.73
N ARG A 195 -3.63 1.45 -13.99
CA ARG A 195 -4.08 0.24 -13.31
C ARG A 195 -5.16 0.49 -12.26
N SER A 196 -5.03 1.56 -11.46
CA SER A 196 -6.06 1.92 -10.48
C SER A 196 -7.36 2.35 -11.16
N GLN A 197 -7.27 3.06 -12.29
CA GLN A 197 -8.43 3.44 -13.11
C GLN A 197 -9.14 2.20 -13.68
N GLU A 198 -8.41 1.29 -14.32
CA GLU A 198 -8.95 0.03 -14.87
C GLU A 198 -9.67 -0.81 -13.79
N LYS A 199 -9.08 -0.89 -12.58
CA LYS A 199 -9.69 -1.61 -11.45
C LYS A 199 -10.95 -0.94 -10.93
N LEU A 200 -11.00 0.39 -10.88
CA LEU A 200 -12.21 1.13 -10.50
C LEU A 200 -13.32 0.94 -11.54
N GLU A 201 -12.97 0.92 -12.83
CA GLU A 201 -13.91 0.59 -13.90
C GLU A 201 -14.44 -0.83 -13.78
N TRP A 202 -13.54 -1.79 -13.54
CA TRP A 202 -13.91 -3.19 -13.31
C TRP A 202 -14.91 -3.29 -12.15
N PHE A 203 -14.61 -2.68 -11.00
CA PHE A 203 -15.49 -2.66 -9.84
C PHE A 203 -16.87 -2.11 -10.19
N THR A 204 -16.91 -0.98 -10.91
CA THR A 204 -18.18 -0.33 -11.31
C THR A 204 -19.00 -1.18 -12.28
N LYS A 205 -18.32 -1.84 -13.25
CA LYS A 205 -18.95 -2.79 -14.19
C LYS A 205 -19.53 -3.99 -13.42
N GLU A 206 -18.79 -4.49 -12.43
CA GLU A 206 -19.16 -5.64 -11.62
C GLU A 206 -20.37 -5.37 -10.72
N LEU A 207 -20.45 -4.18 -10.11
CA LEU A 207 -21.64 -3.71 -9.39
C LEU A 207 -22.90 -3.75 -10.26
N THR A 208 -22.76 -3.38 -11.54
CA THR A 208 -23.86 -3.38 -12.51
C THR A 208 -24.23 -4.80 -12.93
N ARG A 209 -23.23 -5.64 -13.22
CA ARG A 209 -23.39 -7.05 -13.61
C ARG A 209 -24.14 -7.84 -12.55
N MET A 210 -23.80 -7.65 -11.28
CA MET A 210 -24.45 -8.29 -10.12
C MET A 210 -25.75 -7.62 -9.69
N ASN A 211 -26.19 -6.56 -10.38
CA ASN A 211 -27.36 -5.74 -10.07
C ASN A 211 -27.36 -5.18 -8.64
N LEU A 212 -26.18 -4.96 -8.03
CA LEU A 212 -26.04 -4.53 -6.65
C LEU A 212 -26.62 -3.13 -6.41
N THR A 213 -26.47 -2.24 -7.39
CA THR A 213 -27.07 -0.90 -7.39
C THR A 213 -28.60 -0.93 -7.28
N LYS A 214 -29.24 -1.94 -7.90
CA LYS A 214 -30.70 -2.15 -7.84
C LYS A 214 -31.13 -2.89 -6.58
N LYS A 215 -30.27 -3.76 -6.03
CA LYS A 215 -30.54 -4.46 -4.75
C LYS A 215 -30.61 -3.48 -3.56
N LEU A 216 -29.90 -2.35 -3.63
CA LEU A 216 -30.02 -1.28 -2.64
C LEU A 216 -31.39 -0.61 -2.73
N SER A 217 -32.25 -0.90 -1.77
CA SER A 217 -33.65 -0.47 -1.79
C SER A 217 -33.84 0.93 -1.19
N SER A 218 -33.03 1.30 -0.20
CA SER A 218 -33.22 2.54 0.55
C SER A 218 -32.53 3.75 -0.08
N ARG A 219 -33.14 4.93 0.04
CA ARG A 219 -32.55 6.21 -0.42
C ARG A 219 -31.20 6.51 0.27
N PRO A 220 -31.03 6.29 1.59
CA PRO A 220 -29.73 6.43 2.25
C PRO A 220 -28.65 5.54 1.65
N SER A 221 -28.93 4.26 1.38
CA SER A 221 -27.96 3.36 0.74
C SER A 221 -27.56 3.80 -0.66
N LYS A 222 -28.52 4.25 -1.48
CA LYS A 222 -28.21 4.76 -2.82
C LYS A 222 -27.30 5.99 -2.76
N LYS A 223 -27.60 6.93 -1.85
CA LYS A 223 -26.78 8.12 -1.62
C LYS A 223 -25.36 7.74 -1.15
N ALA A 224 -25.25 6.84 -0.18
CA ALA A 224 -23.97 6.36 0.33
C ALA A 224 -23.15 5.66 -0.76
N LEU A 225 -23.76 4.85 -1.63
CA LEU A 225 -23.05 4.20 -2.75
C LEU A 225 -22.56 5.23 -3.76
N THR A 226 -23.38 6.23 -4.13
CA THR A 226 -22.94 7.31 -5.03
C THR A 226 -21.75 8.06 -4.43
N GLN A 227 -21.79 8.40 -3.15
CA GLN A 227 -20.70 9.07 -2.46
C GLN A 227 -19.45 8.18 -2.36
N PHE A 228 -19.60 6.88 -2.08
CA PHE A 228 -18.50 5.92 -2.06
C PHE A 228 -17.79 5.83 -3.41
N LEU A 229 -18.54 5.75 -4.52
CA LEU A 229 -17.96 5.74 -5.86
C LEU A 229 -17.27 7.07 -6.19
N ALA A 230 -17.86 8.19 -5.79
CA ALA A 230 -17.26 9.51 -6.00
C ALA A 230 -15.93 9.68 -5.25
N ILE A 231 -15.86 9.24 -3.98
CA ILE A 231 -14.62 9.27 -3.18
C ILE A 231 -13.52 8.44 -3.85
N ASN A 232 -13.84 7.24 -4.32
CA ASN A 232 -12.87 6.38 -5.00
C ASN A 232 -12.40 6.98 -6.34
N ALA A 233 -13.30 7.55 -7.14
CA ALA A 233 -12.94 8.25 -8.37
C ALA A 233 -12.04 9.46 -8.10
N GLN A 234 -12.35 10.26 -7.09
CA GLN A 234 -11.51 11.39 -6.67
C GLN A 234 -10.11 10.92 -6.24
N LEU A 235 -10.01 9.80 -5.52
CA LEU A 235 -8.71 9.26 -5.11
C LEU A 235 -7.87 8.76 -6.30
N VAL A 236 -8.50 8.19 -7.34
CA VAL A 236 -7.82 7.84 -8.60
C VAL A 236 -7.33 9.10 -9.32
N HIS A 237 -8.15 10.15 -9.44
CA HIS A 237 -7.69 11.43 -10.00
C HIS A 237 -6.53 12.01 -9.17
N PHE A 238 -6.59 11.93 -7.85
CA PHE A 238 -5.54 12.44 -6.96
C PHE A 238 -4.21 11.72 -7.18
N LYS A 239 -4.28 10.39 -7.33
CA LYS A 239 -3.12 9.57 -7.73
C LYS A 239 -2.55 10.03 -9.08
N HIS A 240 -3.41 10.32 -10.06
CA HIS A 240 -2.97 10.83 -11.36
C HIS A 240 -2.26 12.19 -11.25
N PHE A 241 -2.83 13.12 -10.49
CA PHE A 241 -2.25 14.43 -10.23
C PHE A 241 -0.85 14.32 -9.61
N GLN A 242 -0.68 13.47 -8.58
CA GLN A 242 0.61 13.21 -7.95
C GLN A 242 1.60 12.61 -8.96
N SER A 243 1.18 11.62 -9.74
CA SER A 243 2.00 11.00 -10.79
C SER A 243 2.51 12.01 -11.82
N LEU A 244 1.66 12.94 -12.28
CA LEU A 244 2.04 13.94 -13.27
C LEU A 244 3.08 14.93 -12.70
N ASN A 245 2.84 15.46 -11.50
CA ASN A 245 3.76 16.43 -10.87
C ASN A 245 5.11 15.80 -10.53
N GLN A 246 5.13 14.59 -9.96
CA GLN A 246 6.39 13.91 -9.68
C GLN A 246 7.16 13.57 -10.97
N THR A 247 6.46 13.08 -12.01
CA THR A 247 7.09 12.81 -13.31
C THR A 247 7.65 14.09 -13.93
N ALA A 248 6.91 15.20 -13.86
CA ALA A 248 7.35 16.48 -14.38
C ALA A 248 8.59 16.99 -13.66
N MET A 249 8.65 16.83 -12.33
CA MET A 249 9.81 17.21 -11.55
C MET A 249 11.03 16.36 -11.89
N ILE A 250 10.92 15.03 -11.85
CA ILE A 250 12.04 14.14 -12.19
C ILE A 250 12.55 14.46 -13.60
N LYS A 251 11.66 14.74 -14.55
CA LYS A 251 12.05 15.10 -15.93
C LYS A 251 12.60 16.52 -16.09
N ILE A 252 12.31 17.45 -15.17
CA ILE A 252 12.88 18.80 -15.24
C ILE A 252 14.26 18.83 -14.59
N LEU A 253 14.45 18.13 -13.46
CA LEU A 253 15.76 17.95 -12.82
C LEU A 253 16.73 17.20 -13.75
N LYS A 254 16.34 16.04 -14.29
CA LYS A 254 17.16 15.34 -15.30
C LYS A 254 17.46 16.17 -16.55
N LYS A 255 16.62 17.16 -16.86
CA LYS A 255 16.86 18.08 -17.98
C LYS A 255 17.84 19.18 -17.60
N HIS A 256 17.75 19.70 -16.37
CA HIS A 256 18.70 20.63 -15.80
C HIS A 256 20.09 19.98 -15.82
N ASP A 257 20.28 18.84 -15.15
CA ASP A 257 21.55 18.11 -15.09
C ASP A 257 22.16 17.89 -16.47
N LYS A 258 21.38 17.35 -17.41
CA LYS A 258 21.84 17.08 -18.77
C LYS A 258 22.28 18.34 -19.54
N ARG A 259 21.75 19.52 -19.19
CA ARG A 259 22.00 20.77 -19.91
C ARG A 259 23.05 21.63 -19.23
N SER A 260 23.15 21.60 -17.90
CA SER A 260 24.10 22.37 -17.12
C SER A 260 25.40 21.59 -16.87
N GLY A 261 25.34 20.27 -16.75
CA GLY A 261 26.44 19.45 -16.22
C GLY A 261 26.45 19.35 -14.68
N LEU A 262 25.41 19.87 -14.02
CA LEU A 262 25.26 19.83 -12.57
C LEU A 262 24.46 18.60 -12.13
N SER A 263 24.38 18.34 -10.83
CA SER A 263 23.76 17.14 -10.24
C SER A 263 22.52 17.45 -9.39
N ALA A 264 21.60 18.29 -9.89
CA ALA A 264 20.39 18.65 -9.15
C ALA A 264 19.49 17.46 -8.80
N THR A 265 19.50 16.39 -9.61
CA THR A 265 18.70 15.19 -9.32
C THR A 265 19.13 14.46 -8.03
N SER A 266 20.38 14.58 -7.57
CA SER A 266 20.82 13.93 -6.32
C SER A 266 20.42 14.72 -5.08
N GLU A 267 20.59 16.05 -5.11
CA GLU A 267 20.41 16.89 -3.91
C GLU A 267 19.01 17.48 -3.78
N PHE A 268 18.38 17.92 -4.86
CA PHE A 268 17.12 18.67 -4.77
C PHE A 268 15.98 17.88 -4.11
N PRO A 269 15.77 16.56 -4.38
CA PRO A 269 14.71 15.81 -3.73
C PRO A 269 14.86 15.73 -2.21
N SER A 270 16.09 15.62 -1.70
CA SER A 270 16.37 15.56 -0.26
C SER A 270 16.15 16.93 0.40
N PHE A 271 16.53 18.01 -0.30
CA PHE A 271 16.27 19.39 0.11
C PHE A 271 14.77 19.71 0.18
N ALA A 272 14.01 19.30 -0.84
CA ALA A 272 12.59 19.57 -0.96
C ALA A 272 11.67 18.58 -0.22
N LYS A 273 12.22 17.57 0.47
CA LYS A 273 11.48 16.40 1.03
C LYS A 273 10.24 16.73 1.87
N ASN A 274 10.20 17.90 2.52
CA ASN A 274 9.09 18.32 3.37
C ASN A 274 7.91 18.92 2.59
N ASN A 275 8.05 19.15 1.28
CA ASN A 275 6.94 19.63 0.47
C ASN A 275 5.91 18.50 0.26
N ALA A 276 4.62 18.80 0.50
CA ALA A 276 3.53 17.82 0.53
C ALA A 276 3.39 16.98 -0.76
N VAL A 277 3.85 17.49 -1.91
CA VAL A 277 3.88 16.75 -3.19
C VAL A 277 4.81 15.52 -3.12
N PHE A 278 5.79 15.54 -2.20
CA PHE A 278 6.80 14.49 -1.98
C PHE A 278 6.57 13.68 -0.72
N VAL A 279 5.55 14.00 0.08
CA VAL A 279 5.24 13.19 1.26
C VAL A 279 4.65 11.87 0.79
N GLU A 280 5.54 10.90 0.62
CA GLU A 280 5.17 9.51 0.39
C GLU A 280 4.22 9.05 1.49
N GLY A 281 3.09 8.47 1.11
CA GLY A 281 2.15 7.87 2.06
C GLY A 281 0.88 8.66 2.36
N ILE A 282 0.66 9.84 1.77
CA ILE A 282 -0.66 10.50 1.91
C ILE A 282 -1.74 9.71 1.17
N LEU A 283 -1.47 9.26 -0.05
CA LEU A 283 -2.39 8.38 -0.77
C LEU A 283 -2.69 7.10 0.05
N MET A 284 -1.67 6.55 0.72
CA MET A 284 -1.84 5.39 1.61
C MET A 284 -2.66 5.74 2.84
N SER A 285 -2.46 6.91 3.43
CA SER A 285 -3.26 7.39 4.57
C SER A 285 -4.74 7.55 4.21
N LEU A 286 -5.02 8.09 3.02
CA LEU A 286 -6.40 8.25 2.51
C LEU A 286 -7.04 6.90 2.17
N PHE A 287 -6.29 6.00 1.56
CA PHE A 287 -6.74 4.62 1.34
C PHE A 287 -7.01 3.89 2.66
N ASN A 288 -6.11 4.01 3.64
CA ASN A 288 -6.27 3.43 4.97
C ASN A 288 -7.50 4.01 5.68
N ALA A 289 -7.82 5.29 5.49
CA ALA A 289 -9.06 5.86 6.00
C ALA A 289 -10.30 5.16 5.42
N ILE A 290 -10.32 4.87 4.11
CA ILE A 290 -11.42 4.09 3.51
C ILE A 290 -11.49 2.69 4.13
N GLN A 291 -10.36 1.98 4.22
CA GLN A 291 -10.34 0.62 4.73
C GLN A 291 -10.77 0.55 6.20
N THR A 292 -10.21 1.41 7.05
CA THR A 292 -10.41 1.35 8.50
C THR A 292 -11.71 1.99 8.96
N LYS A 293 -12.23 3.00 8.25
CA LYS A 293 -13.46 3.70 8.63
C LYS A 293 -14.69 3.25 7.86
N LEU A 294 -14.58 2.79 6.62
CA LEU A 294 -15.76 2.48 5.79
C LEU A 294 -16.00 0.98 5.65
N VAL A 295 -14.95 0.21 5.33
CA VAL A 295 -15.10 -1.24 5.11
C VAL A 295 -15.42 -1.97 6.41
N THR A 296 -14.84 -1.55 7.53
CA THR A 296 -15.07 -2.15 8.87
C THR A 296 -16.48 -1.93 9.41
N ILE A 297 -17.24 -0.96 8.90
CA ILE A 297 -18.63 -0.69 9.31
C ILE A 297 -19.52 -1.90 9.04
N VAL A 298 -19.18 -2.69 8.02
CA VAL A 298 -19.94 -3.85 7.58
C VAL A 298 -19.11 -5.11 7.81
N PRO A 299 -19.26 -5.74 9.00
CA PRO A 299 -18.58 -6.98 9.33
C PRO A 299 -18.86 -8.07 8.29
N GLN A 300 -17.79 -8.79 7.90
CA GLN A 300 -17.88 -9.94 7.01
C GLN A 300 -18.03 -11.24 7.82
N PRO A 301 -18.84 -12.21 7.37
CA PRO A 301 -19.03 -13.46 8.10
C PRO A 301 -17.74 -14.27 8.31
N ASP A 302 -16.86 -14.29 7.31
CA ASP A 302 -15.65 -15.11 7.27
C ASP A 302 -14.67 -14.75 8.41
N ASP A 303 -14.69 -13.50 8.90
CA ASP A 303 -13.91 -13.04 10.05
C ASP A 303 -14.30 -13.74 11.36
N TYR A 304 -15.45 -14.42 11.38
CA TYR A 304 -16.04 -15.09 12.55
C TYR A 304 -16.22 -16.60 12.36
N ASP A 305 -15.58 -17.17 11.35
CA ASP A 305 -15.62 -18.59 11.08
C ASP A 305 -14.84 -19.40 12.10
N CYS A 306 -15.39 -20.56 12.46
CA CYS A 306 -14.68 -21.51 13.29
C CYS A 306 -13.59 -22.21 12.44
N PRO A 307 -12.30 -22.16 12.85
CA PRO A 307 -11.18 -22.73 12.09
C PRO A 307 -11.24 -24.25 11.88
N VAL A 308 -12.12 -24.94 12.60
CA VAL A 308 -12.27 -26.40 12.53
C VAL A 308 -13.32 -26.82 11.49
N CYS A 309 -14.40 -26.04 11.35
CA CYS A 309 -15.50 -26.37 10.44
C CYS A 309 -15.68 -25.37 9.30
N PHE A 310 -14.89 -24.29 9.25
CA PHE A 310 -14.94 -23.25 8.21
C PHE A 310 -16.35 -22.71 7.99
N SER A 311 -17.04 -22.44 9.09
CA SER A 311 -18.34 -21.80 9.10
C SER A 311 -18.52 -21.07 10.41
N ILE A 312 -19.41 -20.07 10.41
CA ILE A 312 -19.64 -19.16 11.53
C ILE A 312 -19.68 -19.88 12.88
N ALA A 313 -18.95 -19.34 13.85
CA ALA A 313 -18.78 -19.97 15.15
C ALA A 313 -20.11 -20.05 15.93
N TRP A 314 -20.74 -21.23 15.97
CA TRP A 314 -21.97 -21.46 16.73
C TRP A 314 -21.66 -21.75 18.21
N ARG A 315 -22.24 -20.92 19.10
CA ARG A 315 -21.92 -20.88 20.54
C ARG A 315 -20.39 -20.82 20.74
N PRO A 316 -19.78 -19.68 20.41
CA PRO A 316 -18.33 -19.52 20.35
C PRO A 316 -17.71 -19.70 21.74
N ILE A 317 -16.77 -20.64 21.86
CA ILE A 317 -15.95 -20.81 23.05
C ILE A 317 -14.60 -20.15 22.80
N ARG A 318 -14.22 -19.19 23.64
CA ARG A 318 -12.93 -18.53 23.60
C ARG A 318 -11.98 -19.22 24.57
N LEU A 319 -10.94 -19.85 24.03
CA LEU A 319 -9.91 -20.51 24.84
C LEU A 319 -9.08 -19.47 25.61
N GLU A 320 -8.33 -19.92 26.62
CA GLU A 320 -7.41 -19.08 27.40
C GLU A 320 -6.36 -18.37 26.52
N CYS A 321 -5.97 -18.98 25.40
CA CYS A 321 -5.08 -18.39 24.40
C CYS A 321 -5.77 -17.37 23.46
N GLY A 322 -7.05 -17.07 23.66
CA GLY A 322 -7.81 -16.07 22.90
C GLY A 322 -8.50 -16.59 21.63
N HIS A 323 -8.14 -17.78 21.12
CA HIS A 323 -8.75 -18.36 19.91
C HIS A 323 -10.18 -18.85 20.13
N VAL A 324 -11.03 -18.70 19.12
CA VAL A 324 -12.47 -18.96 19.19
C VAL A 324 -12.88 -20.15 18.33
N PHE A 325 -13.73 -21.03 18.86
CA PHE A 325 -14.24 -22.22 18.17
C PHE A 325 -15.72 -22.47 18.47
N CYS A 326 -16.41 -23.26 17.63
CA CYS A 326 -17.74 -23.76 18.00
C CYS A 326 -17.63 -24.69 19.22
N VAL A 327 -18.60 -24.62 20.14
CA VAL A 327 -18.69 -25.57 21.28
C VAL A 327 -18.68 -27.04 20.82
N ARG A 328 -19.40 -27.39 19.74
CA ARG A 328 -19.45 -28.76 19.19
C ARG A 328 -18.09 -29.20 18.63
N CYS A 329 -17.34 -28.28 18.02
CA CYS A 329 -16.01 -28.57 17.47
C CYS A 329 -15.03 -28.91 18.58
N LEU A 330 -15.05 -28.16 19.69
CA LEU A 330 -14.21 -28.45 20.86
C LEU A 330 -14.59 -29.76 21.54
N ILE A 331 -15.88 -30.07 21.72
CA ILE A 331 -16.32 -31.35 22.28
C ILE A 331 -15.77 -32.53 21.44
N LYS A 332 -15.81 -32.42 20.11
CA LYS A 332 -15.24 -33.46 19.22
C LYS A 332 -13.72 -33.55 19.34
N ALA A 333 -13.02 -32.42 19.41
CA ALA A 333 -11.57 -32.39 19.61
C ALA A 333 -11.19 -33.05 20.94
N HIS A 334 -11.88 -32.71 22.03
CA HIS A 334 -11.69 -33.30 23.35
C HIS A 334 -11.94 -34.82 23.33
N ARG A 335 -13.02 -35.29 22.69
CA ARG A 335 -13.28 -36.74 22.51
C ARG A 335 -12.18 -37.48 21.72
N LYS A 336 -11.51 -36.78 20.81
CA LYS A 336 -10.34 -37.28 20.07
C LYS A 336 -9.01 -37.10 20.82
N ARG A 337 -9.04 -36.69 22.09
CA ARG A 337 -7.86 -36.42 22.93
C ARG A 337 -6.96 -35.31 22.39
N MET A 338 -7.54 -34.36 21.64
CA MET A 338 -6.85 -33.15 21.19
C MET A 338 -7.07 -32.05 22.22
N TYR A 339 -6.15 -31.92 23.18
CA TYR A 339 -6.27 -30.98 24.30
C TYR A 339 -5.57 -29.63 24.07
N ASN A 340 -4.73 -29.52 23.04
CA ASN A 340 -4.02 -28.29 22.71
C ASN A 340 -4.83 -27.44 21.72
N CYS A 341 -4.58 -26.14 21.69
CA CYS A 341 -5.23 -25.23 20.75
C CYS A 341 -4.94 -25.64 19.28
N PRO A 342 -5.95 -25.79 18.41
CA PRO A 342 -5.74 -26.11 17.00
C PRO A 342 -5.00 -25.03 16.18
N ILE A 343 -4.96 -23.77 16.67
CA ILE A 343 -4.29 -22.66 15.97
C ILE A 343 -2.86 -22.48 16.50
N CYS A 344 -2.71 -22.08 17.77
CA CYS A 344 -1.39 -21.75 18.33
C CYS A 344 -0.70 -22.91 19.06
N ARG A 345 -1.34 -24.08 19.13
CA ARG A 345 -0.81 -25.28 19.83
C ARG A 345 -0.57 -25.11 21.33
N GLN A 346 -1.04 -24.02 21.95
CA GLN A 346 -0.95 -23.84 23.40
C GLN A 346 -1.52 -25.05 24.14
N GLU A 347 -0.71 -25.56 25.07
CA GLU A 347 -0.99 -26.78 25.80
C GLU A 347 -2.25 -26.66 26.65
N HIS A 348 -3.02 -27.74 26.71
CA HIS A 348 -4.24 -27.86 27.51
C HIS A 348 -5.34 -26.82 27.24
N ALA A 349 -5.19 -25.92 26.27
CA ALA A 349 -6.16 -24.86 25.99
C ALA A 349 -7.58 -25.39 25.66
N VAL A 350 -7.69 -26.55 25.01
CA VAL A 350 -8.98 -27.22 24.75
C VAL A 350 -9.39 -28.11 25.93
N GLY A 351 -8.42 -28.71 26.63
CA GLY A 351 -8.66 -29.55 27.81
C GLY A 351 -9.24 -28.78 29.00
N ASN A 352 -8.82 -27.52 29.17
CA ASN A 352 -9.26 -26.63 30.24
C ASN A 352 -10.57 -25.88 29.90
N ALA A 353 -11.00 -25.90 28.64
CA ALA A 353 -12.15 -25.14 28.21
C ALA A 353 -13.47 -25.76 28.69
N ASP A 354 -14.31 -24.94 29.33
CA ASP A 354 -15.62 -25.33 29.85
C ASP A 354 -16.75 -24.41 29.36
N ALA A 355 -17.91 -24.48 30.01
CA ALA A 355 -19.07 -23.65 29.66
C ALA A 355 -18.89 -22.16 29.99
N ASN A 356 -18.01 -21.81 30.94
CA ASN A 356 -17.72 -20.43 31.33
C ASN A 356 -16.88 -19.69 30.28
N ASN A 357 -16.18 -20.42 29.41
CA ASN A 357 -15.46 -19.86 28.26
C ASN A 357 -16.37 -19.44 27.08
N LEU A 358 -17.70 -19.52 27.23
CA LEU A 358 -18.66 -19.06 26.22
C LEU A 358 -18.57 -17.54 26.03
N ASP A 359 -18.20 -17.11 24.83
CA ASP A 359 -18.13 -15.69 24.48
C ASP A 359 -19.54 -15.18 24.13
N GLN A 360 -20.27 -14.78 25.17
CA GLN A 360 -21.67 -14.36 25.07
C GLN A 360 -21.83 -13.03 24.29
N THR A 361 -20.82 -12.14 24.38
CA THR A 361 -20.76 -10.89 23.63
C THR A 361 -20.65 -11.17 22.14
N LEU A 362 -19.67 -12.00 21.75
CA LEU A 362 -19.48 -12.41 20.36
C LEU A 362 -20.69 -13.17 19.82
N GLN A 363 -21.29 -14.05 20.63
CA GLN A 363 -22.51 -14.77 20.25
C GLN A 363 -23.66 -13.79 19.95
N SER A 364 -23.90 -12.82 20.83
CA SER A 364 -24.95 -11.83 20.67
C SER A 364 -24.74 -10.96 19.43
N PHE A 365 -23.49 -10.54 19.21
CA PHE A 365 -23.08 -9.83 18.01
C PHE A 365 -23.35 -10.64 16.74
N MET A 366 -22.93 -11.91 16.67
CA MET A 366 -23.13 -12.73 15.48
C MET A 366 -24.61 -13.02 15.21
N MET A 367 -25.42 -13.20 16.25
CA MET A 367 -26.88 -13.35 16.08
C MET A 367 -27.54 -12.10 15.51
N LEU A 368 -27.01 -10.92 15.83
CA LEU A 368 -27.50 -9.64 15.34
C LEU A 368 -27.07 -9.37 13.89
N TYR A 369 -25.77 -9.54 13.59
CA TYR A 369 -25.19 -9.16 12.30
C TYR A 369 -25.27 -10.28 11.25
N PHE A 370 -25.27 -11.56 11.64
CA PHE A 370 -25.21 -12.70 10.73
C PHE A 370 -26.38 -13.69 10.89
N PRO A 371 -27.65 -13.22 10.86
CA PRO A 371 -28.79 -14.09 11.13
C PRO A 371 -28.98 -15.20 10.09
N ARG A 372 -28.58 -14.97 8.82
CA ARG A 372 -28.70 -15.99 7.77
C ARG A 372 -27.69 -17.12 7.98
N GLU A 373 -26.45 -16.76 8.29
CA GLU A 373 -25.32 -17.67 8.51
C GLU A 373 -25.56 -18.50 9.77
N ILE A 374 -25.99 -17.86 10.85
CA ILE A 374 -26.36 -18.53 12.10
C ILE A 374 -27.51 -19.52 11.88
N LYS A 375 -28.55 -19.14 11.12
CA LYS A 375 -29.67 -20.03 10.82
C LYS A 375 -29.20 -21.25 10.03
N GLU A 376 -28.31 -21.09 9.06
CA GLU A 376 -27.79 -22.21 8.30
C GLU A 376 -26.88 -23.11 9.15
N LYS A 377 -26.01 -22.53 9.98
CA LYS A 377 -25.17 -23.29 10.91
C LYS A 377 -25.98 -24.12 11.91
N ARG A 378 -27.11 -23.59 12.37
CA ARG A 378 -28.04 -24.35 13.23
C ARG A 378 -28.59 -25.59 12.52
N LYS A 379 -29.07 -25.45 11.29
CA LYS A 379 -29.57 -26.58 10.49
C LYS A 379 -28.47 -27.61 10.22
N GLU A 380 -27.26 -27.15 9.91
CA GLU A 380 -26.10 -28.03 9.73
C GLU A 380 -25.83 -28.87 10.99
N ASN A 381 -25.80 -28.22 12.16
CA ASN A 381 -25.62 -28.90 13.44
C ASN A 381 -26.73 -29.91 13.76
N GLU A 382 -27.98 -29.58 13.46
CA GLU A 382 -29.15 -30.47 13.64
C GLU A 382 -29.05 -31.70 12.72
N ARG A 383 -28.71 -31.51 11.44
CA ARG A 383 -28.50 -32.59 10.47
C ARG A 383 -27.37 -33.53 10.90
N GLU A 384 -26.26 -32.95 11.36
CA GLU A 384 -25.13 -33.72 11.86
C GLU A 384 -25.53 -34.53 13.10
N GLN A 385 -26.24 -33.92 14.06
CA GLN A 385 -26.71 -34.63 15.25
C GLN A 385 -27.62 -35.81 14.89
N ALA A 386 -28.59 -35.59 14.00
CA ALA A 386 -29.50 -36.65 13.54
C ALA A 386 -28.75 -37.82 12.89
N THR A 387 -27.66 -37.53 12.18
CA THR A 387 -26.81 -38.57 11.56
C THR A 387 -26.04 -39.36 12.61
N ILE A 388 -25.47 -38.69 13.62
CA ILE A 388 -24.80 -39.35 14.75
C ILE A 388 -25.77 -40.26 15.51
N ASP A 389 -26.97 -39.75 15.82
CA ASP A 389 -27.99 -40.50 16.57
C ASP A 389 -28.46 -41.74 15.77
N LYS A 390 -28.61 -41.61 14.45
CA LYS A 390 -28.93 -42.73 13.55
C LYS A 390 -27.80 -43.78 13.54
N GLN A 391 -26.55 -43.35 13.47
CA GLN A 391 -25.39 -44.26 13.49
C GLN A 391 -25.26 -44.99 14.83
N GLN A 392 -25.56 -44.32 15.94
CA GLN A 392 -25.57 -44.96 17.27
C GLN A 392 -26.70 -45.99 17.39
N ARG A 393 -27.91 -45.68 16.89
CA ARG A 393 -29.03 -46.65 16.85
C ARG A 393 -28.68 -47.91 16.05
N VAL A 394 -28.05 -47.76 14.88
CA VAL A 394 -27.61 -48.91 14.05
C VAL A 394 -26.58 -49.78 14.79
N LYS A 395 -25.63 -49.16 15.51
CA LYS A 395 -24.65 -49.89 16.33
C LYS A 395 -25.29 -50.66 17.50
N HIS A 396 -26.38 -50.15 18.08
CA HIS A 396 -27.11 -50.81 19.17
C HIS A 396 -28.06 -51.92 18.69
N THR A 397 -28.45 -51.96 17.41
CA THR A 397 -29.31 -53.01 16.84
C THR A 397 -28.57 -54.20 16.21
N LEU A 398 -27.23 -54.19 16.16
CA LEU A 398 -26.44 -55.33 15.69
C LEU A 398 -26.25 -56.34 16.85
N PRO A 399 -26.65 -57.63 16.71
CA PRO A 399 -26.47 -58.61 17.77
C PRO A 399 -24.97 -58.91 17.99
N PRO A 400 -24.54 -59.27 19.21
CA PRO A 400 -23.13 -59.57 19.47
C PRO A 400 -22.70 -60.77 18.60
N ARG A 401 -21.65 -60.58 17.81
CA ARG A 401 -21.00 -61.65 17.03
C ARG A 401 -20.61 -62.77 18.01
N ARG A 402 -21.24 -63.94 17.89
CA ARG A 402 -20.80 -65.15 18.60
C ARG A 402 -19.35 -65.44 18.19
N LEU A 403 -18.45 -65.42 19.17
CA LEU A 403 -17.10 -65.96 19.03
C LEU A 403 -17.23 -67.47 18.79
N ALA A 404 -17.06 -67.91 17.55
CA ALA A 404 -16.88 -69.32 17.25
C ALA A 404 -15.51 -69.75 17.82
N HIS A 405 -15.54 -70.62 18.82
CA HIS A 405 -14.38 -71.40 19.24
C HIS A 405 -13.99 -72.34 18.10
N GLY A 406 -12.92 -71.99 17.37
CA GLY A 406 -12.22 -72.87 16.44
C GLY A 406 -11.03 -73.50 17.15
N THR A 407 -11.09 -74.81 17.29
CA THR A 407 -10.13 -75.69 17.94
C THR A 407 -8.70 -75.61 17.38
N SER A 408 -7.76 -75.77 18.31
CA SER A 408 -6.33 -75.95 18.12
C SER A 408 -5.97 -77.17 17.26
N THR A 409 -5.12 -76.98 16.25
CA THR A 409 -4.17 -78.00 15.79
C THR A 409 -2.85 -77.32 15.41
N ALA A 410 -1.76 -77.94 15.84
CA ALA A 410 -0.45 -77.36 15.97
C ALA A 410 0.55 -77.95 14.93
N ILE A 411 1.51 -77.10 14.54
CA ILE A 411 2.91 -77.40 14.17
C ILE A 411 3.20 -78.05 12.80
N ARG A 412 3.89 -77.28 11.93
CA ARG A 412 5.28 -77.57 11.54
C ARG A 412 5.99 -76.36 10.91
N SER A 413 7.31 -76.38 11.03
CA SER A 413 8.25 -75.26 11.08
C SER A 413 9.13 -75.11 9.82
N SER A 414 9.36 -73.84 9.43
CA SER A 414 10.63 -73.22 8.96
C SER A 414 11.29 -73.66 7.62
N PRO A 415 12.26 -72.89 7.04
CA PRO A 415 12.55 -71.44 7.05
C PRO A 415 12.96 -70.85 5.66
N SER A 416 13.43 -69.57 5.67
CA SER A 416 14.18 -68.81 4.62
C SER A 416 13.31 -68.05 3.61
N SER A 417 13.61 -66.83 3.13
CA SER A 417 14.83 -66.01 3.09
C SER A 417 14.50 -64.53 2.76
N SER A 418 15.39 -63.63 3.20
CA SER A 418 15.88 -62.41 2.51
C SER A 418 14.92 -61.32 1.98
N SER A 419 15.07 -60.11 2.55
CA SER A 419 15.67 -58.91 1.91
C SER A 419 14.87 -57.59 1.92
N ARG A 420 15.57 -56.57 2.43
CA ARG A 420 15.70 -55.16 1.97
C ARG A 420 14.54 -54.16 2.18
N ASN A 421 14.82 -53.22 3.09
CA ASN A 421 14.85 -51.75 2.94
C ASN A 421 13.91 -51.08 1.93
N ALA A 422 13.15 -50.09 2.41
CA ALA A 422 13.27 -48.70 1.95
C ALA A 422 12.62 -47.71 2.94
N ASN A 423 13.42 -46.73 3.36
CA ASN A 423 13.01 -45.50 4.04
C ASN A 423 12.05 -44.68 3.17
N CYS A 424 11.10 -44.00 3.81
CA CYS A 424 10.39 -42.87 3.22
C CYS A 424 10.41 -41.70 4.22
N ASN A 425 11.37 -40.78 4.02
CA ASN A 425 11.31 -39.42 4.52
C ASN A 425 10.49 -38.62 3.51
N ILE A 426 9.48 -37.88 3.97
CA ILE A 426 8.77 -36.88 3.18
C ILE A 426 8.82 -35.56 3.95
N MET A 427 9.17 -34.53 3.18
CA MET A 427 9.25 -33.10 3.50
C MET A 427 7.99 -32.52 4.16
#